data_AF-A0A6N6VF56-F1
#
_entry.id   AF-A0A6N6VF56-F1
#
_cell.length_a   1.000
_cell.length_b   1.000
_cell.length_c   1.000
_cell.angle_alpha   90.00
_cell.angle_beta   90.00
_cell.angle_gamma   90.00
#
_symmetry.space_group_name_H-M   'P 1'
#
loop_
_entity.id
_entity.type
_entity.pdbx_description
1 polymer ?
#
loop_
_entity_poly.entity_id
_entity_poly.type
_entity_poly.pdbx_seq_one_letter_code
_entity_poly.pdbx_strand_id
1 'polypeptide(L)' 'MKLWTYIGKKVVIDFIDGQRIIGQVTNFDDRFDNESGEDSIHLAVGDLLYDIDESEIEDIKIISA' A
#
# COMPACT_ATOMS: atom_id res chain seq x y z
N MET A 1 -6.97 7.98 0.06
CA MET A 1 -7.38 7.02 1.10
C MET A 1 -6.63 7.40 2.37
N LYS A 2 -7.03 6.97 3.57
CA LYS A 2 -6.22 7.23 4.78
C LYS A 2 -5.09 6.21 4.92
N LEU A 3 -4.17 6.21 3.96
CA LEU A 3 -3.16 5.16 3.78
C LEU A 3 -2.25 4.94 4.99
N TRP A 4 -1.86 6.02 5.69
CA TRP A 4 -1.07 5.95 6.93
C TRP A 4 -1.72 5.12 8.05
N THR A 5 -3.05 4.91 8.01
CA THR A 5 -3.76 4.11 9.03
C THR A 5 -3.51 2.61 8.88
N TYR A 6 -2.87 2.17 7.79
CA TYR A 6 -2.56 0.77 7.53
C TYR A 6 -1.15 0.36 7.95
N ILE A 7 -0.27 1.32 8.29
CA ILE A 7 1.10 1.04 8.76
C ILE A 7 1.08 0.04 9.91
N GLY A 8 1.92 -0.99 9.83
CA GLY A 8 1.99 -2.04 10.83
C GLY A 8 0.92 -3.12 10.70
N LYS A 9 0.00 -3.02 9.73
CA LYS A 9 -1.03 -4.04 9.48
C LYS A 9 -0.72 -4.92 8.27
N LYS A 10 -1.15 -6.18 8.36
CA LYS A 10 -1.18 -7.07 7.20
C LYS A 10 -2.48 -6.84 6.43
N VAL A 11 -2.36 -6.57 5.14
CA VAL A 11 -3.46 -6.18 4.27
C VAL A 11 -3.54 -7.07 3.03
N VAL A 12 -4.72 -7.11 2.43
CA VAL A 12 -4.92 -7.49 1.03
C VAL A 12 -5.24 -6.22 0.25
N ILE A 13 -4.57 -6.04 -0.88
CA ILE A 13 -4.80 -4.95 -1.82
C ILE A 13 -5.37 -5.55 -3.10
N ASP A 14 -6.50 -4.99 -3.54
CA ASP A 14 -7.07 -5.18 -4.86
C ASP A 14 -6.68 -3.96 -5.72
N PHE A 15 -6.01 -4.20 -6.84
CA PHE A 15 -5.56 -3.15 -7.77
C PHE A 15 -6.62 -2.87 -8.83
N ILE A 16 -6.60 -1.66 -9.39
CA ILE A 16 -7.56 -1.23 -10.43
C ILE A 16 -7.51 -2.12 -11.69
N ASP A 17 -6.37 -2.75 -11.96
CA ASP A 17 -6.21 -3.67 -13.09
C ASP A 17 -6.71 -5.10 -12.81
N GLY A 18 -7.29 -5.33 -11.62
CA GLY A 18 -7.83 -6.61 -11.18
C GLY A 18 -6.80 -7.56 -10.56
N GLN A 19 -5.53 -7.15 -10.43
CA GLN A 19 -4.54 -7.91 -9.67
C GLN A 19 -4.80 -7.82 -8.17
N ARG A 20 -4.26 -8.79 -7.41
CA ARG A 20 -4.38 -8.86 -5.95
C ARG A 20 -3.05 -9.22 -5.32
N ILE A 21 -2.69 -8.51 -4.25
CA ILE A 21 -1.49 -8.82 -3.45
C ILE A 21 -1.80 -8.81 -1.96
N ILE A 22 -1.06 -9.61 -1.19
CA ILE A 22 -1.14 -9.67 0.27
C ILE A 22 0.23 -9.35 0.83
N GLY A 23 0.30 -8.40 1.75
CA GLY A 23 1.56 -7.98 2.34
C GLY A 23 1.38 -7.23 3.66
N GLN A 24 2.51 -6.79 4.20
CA GLN A 24 2.59 -6.01 5.42
C GLN A 24 2.89 -4.57 5.07
N VAL A 25 2.05 -3.62 5.50
CA VAL A 25 2.35 -2.20 5.27
C VAL A 25 3.43 -1.76 6.25
N THR A 26 4.51 -1.18 5.74
CA THR A 26 5.72 -0.83 6.50
C THR A 26 5.95 0.67 6.59
N ASN A 27 5.53 1.43 5.58
CA ASN A 27 5.65 2.89 5.55
C ASN A 27 4.52 3.53 4.75
N PHE A 28 4.41 4.86 4.85
CA PHE A 28 3.57 5.74 4.05
C PHE A 28 4.41 6.95 3.66
N ASP A 29 4.39 7.31 2.39
CA ASP A 29 4.99 8.54 1.89
C ASP A 29 3.86 9.43 1.35
N ASP A 30 3.89 10.72 1.66
CA ASP A 30 2.94 11.67 1.08
C ASP A 30 3.43 12.15 -0.29
N ARG A 31 2.56 12.83 -1.04
CA ARG A 31 2.91 13.36 -2.38
C ARG A 31 4.17 14.22 -2.49
N PHE A 32 4.71 14.74 -1.38
CA PHE A 32 5.93 15.55 -1.39
C PHE A 32 7.18 14.70 -1.12
N ASP A 33 7.00 13.57 -0.46
CA ASP A 33 8.06 12.61 -0.14
C ASP A 33 8.13 11.44 -1.16
N ASN A 34 7.10 11.28 -2.01
CA ASN A 34 7.05 10.29 -3.09
C ASN A 34 7.47 10.88 -4.46
N GLU A 35 8.19 10.10 -5.26
CA GLU A 35 8.64 10.47 -6.61
C GLU A 35 7.49 10.60 -7.64
N SER A 36 6.36 9.90 -7.43
CA SER A 36 5.21 9.98 -8.34
C SER A 36 4.41 11.29 -8.17
N GLY A 37 4.57 11.98 -7.05
CA GLY A 37 3.74 13.12 -6.66
C GLY A 37 2.37 12.73 -6.11
N GLU A 38 2.20 11.48 -5.68
CA GLU A 38 1.00 10.93 -5.06
C GLU A 38 1.27 10.36 -3.66
N ASP A 39 0.23 10.20 -2.86
CA ASP A 39 0.33 9.48 -1.59
C ASP A 39 0.53 7.97 -1.89
N SER A 40 1.44 7.28 -1.19
CA SER A 40 1.73 5.86 -1.42
C SER A 40 1.93 5.06 -0.14
N ILE A 41 1.97 3.73 -0.27
CA ILE A 41 2.36 2.83 0.82
C ILE A 41 3.47 1.88 0.42
N HIS A 42 4.36 1.61 1.37
CA HIS A 42 5.36 0.56 1.23
C HIS A 42 4.82 -0.78 1.73
N LEU A 43 4.67 -1.75 0.84
CA LEU A 43 4.16 -3.08 1.12
C LEU A 43 5.27 -4.13 1.06
N ALA A 44 5.57 -4.76 2.19
CA ALA A 44 6.49 -5.89 2.26
C ALA A 44 5.77 -7.21 1.93
N VAL A 45 6.32 -7.97 0.98
CA VAL A 45 5.80 -9.27 0.52
C VAL A 45 6.97 -10.25 0.40
N GLY A 46 7.17 -11.08 1.42
CA GLY A 46 8.38 -11.90 1.52
C GLY A 46 9.62 -11.00 1.63
N ASP A 47 10.59 -11.19 0.74
CA ASP A 47 11.82 -10.40 0.68
C ASP A 47 11.71 -9.17 -0.25
N LEU A 48 10.52 -8.91 -0.81
CA LEU A 48 10.26 -7.79 -1.72
C LEU A 48 9.58 -6.63 -0.98
N LEU A 49 9.91 -5.40 -1.39
CA LEU A 49 9.25 -4.17 -0.95
C LEU A 49 8.69 -3.47 -2.18
N TYR A 50 7.38 -3.24 -2.17
CA TYR A 50 6.67 -2.49 -3.21
C TYR A 50 6.34 -1.10 -2.68
N ASP A 51 6.55 -0.08 -3.50
CA ASP A 51 5.92 1.23 -3.34
C ASP A 51 4.68 1.25 -4.23
N ILE A 52 3.52 1.53 -3.65
CA ILE A 52 2.22 1.43 -4.34
C ILE A 52 1.50 2.77 -4.19
N ASP A 53 1.34 3.45 -5.33
CA ASP A 53 0.66 4.73 -5.39
C ASP A 53 -0.84 4.56 -5.06
N GLU A 54 -1.44 5.57 -4.43
CA GLU A 54 -2.87 5.54 -4.11
C GLU A 54 -3.73 5.31 -5.36
N SER A 55 -3.33 5.86 -6.51
CA SER A 55 -4.07 5.70 -7.77
C SER A 55 -4.04 4.29 -8.34
N GLU A 56 -3.18 3.40 -7.85
CA GLU A 56 -3.16 1.99 -8.27
C GLU A 56 -4.14 1.13 -7.47
N ILE A 57 -4.60 1.62 -6.32
CA ILE A 57 -5.39 0.87 -5.33
C ILE A 57 -6.89 1.04 -5.60
N GLU A 58 -7.57 -0.06 -5.89
CA GLU A 58 -9.04 -0.11 -5.89
C GLU A 58 -9.58 -0.26 -4.46
N ASP A 59 -9.04 -1.21 -3.70
CA ASP A 59 -9.44 -1.48 -2.32
C ASP A 59 -8.28 -2.03 -1.47
N ILE A 60 -8.34 -1.74 -0.17
CA ILE A 60 -7.35 -2.21 0.81
C ILE A 60 -8.05 -2.65 2.11
N LYS A 61 -7.92 -3.94 2.44
CA LYS A 61 -8.55 -4.56 3.60
C LYS A 61 -7.53 -5.11 4.56
N ILE A 62 -7.72 -4.81 5.85
CA ILE A 62 -6.91 -5.38 6.94
C ILE A 62 -7.32 -6.84 7.13
N ILE A 63 -6.33 -7.73 7.11
CA ILE A 63 -6.51 -9.16 7.41
C ILE A 63 -5.88 -9.56 8.75
N SER A 64 -4.90 -8.79 9.24
CA SER A 64 -4.35 -8.88 10.60
C SER A 64 -3.82 -7.52 11.03
N ALA A 65 -3.94 -7.19 12.32
CA ALA A 65 -3.41 -5.98 12.95
C ALA A 65 -2.40 -6.33 14.04
#